data_AF-A0A522WXD7-F1
#
_entry.id   AF-A0A522WXD7-F1
#
_cell.length_a   1.000
_cell.length_b   1.000
_cell.length_c   1.000
_cell.angle_alpha   90.00
_cell.angle_beta   90.00
_cell.angle_gamma   90.00
#
_symmetry.space_group_name_H-M   'P 1'
#
loop_
_entity.id
_entity.type
_entity.pdbx_description
1 polymer ?
#
loop_
_entity_poly.entity_id
_entity_poly.type
_entity_poly.pdbx_seq_one_letter_code
_entity_poly.pdbx_strand_id
1 'polypeptide(L)'
;MKTCSKANIQISDRVTFTKEFNEHYLSITGYGIYSYFNPVEIDQFFNRYLNEGVPIRSFVRQCIVPIRNTSKPVQQVAPLH
;
A
#
# COMPACT_ATOMS: atom_id res chain seq x y z
N MET A 1 20.55 26.49 -5.39
CA MET A 1 19.88 25.36 -6.06
C MET A 1 20.14 24.09 -5.26
N LYS A 2 19.23 23.71 -4.34
CA LYS A 2 19.36 22.51 -3.48
C LYS A 2 17.97 21.88 -3.28
N THR A 3 17.46 21.14 -4.26
CA THR A 3 16.16 20.45 -4.13
C THR A 3 16.12 19.03 -4.71
N CYS A 4 17.26 18.41 -5.05
CA CYS A 4 17.26 17.04 -5.59
C CYS A 4 17.27 15.95 -4.51
N SER A 5 17.78 16.24 -3.31
CA SER A 5 18.02 15.20 -2.28
C SER A 5 16.73 14.74 -1.59
N LYS A 6 15.78 15.65 -1.34
CA LYS A 6 14.53 15.34 -0.61
C LYS A 6 13.57 14.48 -1.45
N ALA A 7 13.50 14.74 -2.75
CA ALA A 7 12.69 13.97 -3.70
C ALA A 7 13.22 12.54 -3.88
N ASN A 8 14.54 12.34 -3.90
CA ASN A 8 15.14 11.02 -4.07
C ASN A 8 14.88 10.11 -2.85
N ILE A 9 14.98 10.67 -1.64
CA ILE A 9 14.68 9.97 -0.38
C ILE A 9 13.20 9.53 -0.36
N GLN A 10 12.27 10.43 -0.70
CA GLN A 10 10.84 10.09 -0.75
C GLN A 10 10.49 8.99 -1.76
N ILE A 11 11.15 8.95 -2.93
CA ILE A 11 10.92 7.89 -3.93
C ILE A 11 11.38 6.54 -3.38
N SER A 12 12.56 6.48 -2.76
CA SER A 12 13.07 5.25 -2.13
C SER A 12 12.15 4.76 -1.01
N ASP A 13 11.65 5.68 -0.17
CA ASP A 13 10.75 5.36 0.92
C ASP A 13 9.39 4.86 0.41
N ARG A 14 8.87 5.45 -0.68
CA ARG A 14 7.61 5.02 -1.31
C ARG A 14 7.71 3.64 -1.95
N VAL A 15 8.84 3.33 -2.60
CA VAL A 15 9.07 2.00 -3.18
C VAL A 15 9.16 0.95 -2.07
N THR A 16 9.91 1.24 -1.01
CA THR A 16 10.02 0.37 0.17
C THR A 16 8.66 0.19 0.84
N PHE A 17 7.90 1.28 0.97
CA PHE A 17 6.53 1.26 1.47
C PHE A 17 5.63 0.30 0.71
N THR A 18 5.56 0.52 -0.61
CA THR A 18 4.70 -0.25 -1.51
C THR A 18 5.09 -1.73 -1.50
N LYS A 19 6.40 -2.03 -1.45
CA LYS A 19 6.92 -3.40 -1.40
C LYS A 19 6.49 -4.12 -0.13
N GLU A 20 6.80 -3.57 1.06
CA GLU A 20 6.44 -4.22 2.34
C GLU A 20 4.91 -4.29 2.50
N PHE A 21 4.18 -3.27 2.04
CA PHE A 21 2.72 -3.31 2.05
C PHE A 21 2.19 -4.44 1.19
N ASN A 22 2.70 -4.58 -0.04
CA ASN A 22 2.32 -5.65 -0.95
C ASN A 22 2.65 -7.05 -0.39
N GLU A 23 3.88 -7.26 0.09
CA GLU A 23 4.31 -8.55 0.65
C GLU A 23 3.46 -8.96 1.86
N HIS A 24 3.18 -8.01 2.75
CA HIS A 24 2.36 -8.29 3.92
C HIS A 24 0.90 -8.58 3.55
N TYR A 25 0.33 -7.82 2.61
CA TYR A 25 -1.04 -8.03 2.14
C TYR A 25 -1.20 -9.36 1.39
N LEU A 26 -0.21 -9.72 0.58
CA LEU A 26 -0.13 -11.00 -0.11
C LEU A 26 -0.04 -12.15 0.89
N SER A 27 0.74 -12.00 1.95
CA SER A 27 0.89 -13.03 3.01
C SER A 27 -0.41 -13.28 3.79
N ILE A 28 -1.30 -12.29 3.88
CA ILE A 28 -2.55 -12.38 4.65
C ILE A 28 -3.74 -12.74 3.78
N THR A 29 -3.85 -12.16 2.59
CA THR A 29 -5.02 -12.27 1.72
C THR A 29 -4.82 -13.26 0.57
N GLY A 30 -3.58 -13.61 0.24
CA GLY A 30 -3.24 -14.38 -0.97
C GLY A 30 -3.21 -13.57 -2.26
N TYR A 31 -3.54 -12.27 -2.23
CA TYR A 31 -3.49 -11.40 -3.40
C TYR A 31 -2.66 -10.13 -3.14
N GLY A 32 -2.12 -9.54 -4.20
CA GLY A 32 -1.36 -8.30 -4.11
C GLY A 32 -2.24 -7.10 -3.75
N ILE A 33 -1.63 -6.02 -3.24
CA ILE A 33 -2.35 -4.80 -2.84
C ILE A 33 -3.15 -4.18 -3.99
N TYR A 34 -2.65 -4.28 -5.22
CA TYR A 34 -3.30 -3.74 -6.42
C TYR A 34 -4.60 -4.49 -6.81
N SER A 35 -4.85 -5.66 -6.21
CA SER A 35 -6.13 -6.36 -6.37
C SER A 35 -7.26 -5.70 -5.58
N TYR A 36 -6.92 -4.91 -4.55
CA TYR A 36 -7.87 -4.31 -3.61
C TYR A 36 -7.86 -2.80 -3.63
N PHE A 37 -6.70 -2.21 -3.88
CA PHE A 37 -6.50 -0.77 -3.84
C PHE A 37 -6.06 -0.25 -5.20
N ASN A 38 -6.62 0.88 -5.57
CA ASN A 38 -6.11 1.65 -6.68
C ASN A 38 -4.84 2.45 -6.26
N PRO A 39 -4.06 2.97 -7.23
CA PRO A 39 -2.83 3.71 -6.92
C PRO A 39 -3.03 4.96 -6.05
N VAL A 40 -4.20 5.60 -6.11
CA VAL A 40 -4.53 6.79 -5.29
C VAL A 40 -4.72 6.39 -3.83
N GLU A 41 -5.39 5.26 -3.57
CA GLU A 41 -5.55 4.72 -2.21
C GLU A 41 -4.19 4.33 -1.60
N ILE A 42 -3.31 3.70 -2.38
CA ILE A 42 -1.95 3.35 -1.95
C ILE A 42 -1.16 4.62 -1.58
N ASP A 43 -1.32 5.70 -2.37
CA ASP A 43 -0.69 6.98 -2.07
C ASP A 43 -1.22 7.61 -0.77
N GLN A 44 -2.54 7.54 -0.53
CA GLN A 44 -3.14 8.00 0.73
C GLN A 44 -2.60 7.22 1.93
N PHE A 45 -2.44 5.89 1.81
CA PHE A 45 -1.80 5.09 2.86
C PHE A 45 -0.36 5.52 3.11
N PHE A 46 0.41 5.79 2.06
CA PHE A 46 1.78 6.27 2.21
C PHE A 46 1.85 7.64 2.89
N ASN A 47 1.01 8.58 2.48
CA ASN A 47 0.94 9.91 3.11
C ASN A 47 0.55 9.79 4.59
N ARG A 48 -0.37 8.88 4.93
CA ARG A 48 -0.75 8.63 6.32
C ARG A 48 0.41 8.02 7.12
N TYR A 49 1.13 7.06 6.55
CA TYR A 49 2.35 6.49 7.15
C TYR A 49 3.38 7.57 7.49
N LEU A 50 3.63 8.51 6.57
CA LEU A 50 4.55 9.63 6.80
C LEU A 50 4.15 10.53 7.97
N ASN A 51 2.85 10.65 8.25
CA ASN A 51 2.33 11.48 9.34
C ASN A 51 2.29 10.75 10.69
N GLU A 52 2.15 9.43 10.72
CA GLU A 52 2.05 8.67 11.98
C GLU A 52 3.40 8.43 12.66
N GLY A 53 4.52 8.49 11.93
CA GLY A 53 5.85 8.30 12.50
C GLY A 53 6.11 6.91 13.09
N VAL A 54 5.26 5.93 12.75
CA VAL A 54 5.38 4.54 13.19
C VAL A 54 6.24 3.72 12.22
N PRO A 55 6.85 2.61 12.65
CA PRO A 55 7.53 1.71 11.73
C PRO A 55 6.58 1.14 10.67
N ILE A 56 7.06 1.01 9.45
CA ILE A 56 6.29 0.52 8.29
C ILE A 56 5.51 -0.77 8.57
N ARG A 57 6.14 -1.76 9.21
CA ARG A 57 5.49 -3.04 9.55
C ARG A 57 4.35 -2.86 10.54
N SER A 58 4.49 -1.93 11.48
CA SER A 58 3.44 -1.60 12.44
C SER A 58 2.27 -0.88 11.77
N PHE A 59 2.56 0.02 10.83
CA PHE A 59 1.53 0.70 10.03
C PHE A 59 0.75 -0.30 9.16
N VAL A 60 1.47 -1.09 8.37
CA VAL A 60 0.88 -2.07 7.45
C VAL A 60 -0.02 -3.07 8.19
N ARG A 61 0.39 -3.54 9.37
CA ARG A 61 -0.45 -4.43 10.20
C ARG A 61 -1.76 -3.75 10.60
N GLN A 62 -1.73 -2.47 11.01
CA GLN A 62 -2.94 -1.73 11.38
C GLN A 62 -3.91 -1.56 10.21
N CYS A 63 -3.40 -1.38 8.99
CA CYS A 63 -4.23 -1.29 7.79
C CYS A 63 -4.98 -2.60 7.48
N ILE A 64 -4.50 -3.75 7.98
CA ILE A 64 -4.98 -5.07 7.54
C ILE A 64 -5.85 -5.79 8.57
N VAL A 65 -5.78 -5.40 9.85
CA VAL A 65 -6.71 -5.92 10.88
C VAL A 65 -8.19 -5.83 10.46
N PRO A 66 -8.68 -4.77 9.77
CA PRO A 66 -10.08 -4.70 9.35
C PRO A 66 -10.47 -5.68 8.23
N ILE A 67 -9.50 -6.19 7.46
CA ILE A 67 -9.77 -6.88 6.19
C ILE A 67 -10.12 -8.35 6.39
N ARG A 68 -9.68 -8.96 7.50
CA ARG A 68 -10.05 -10.35 7.85
C ARG A 68 -11.57 -10.56 7.97
N ASN A 69 -12.35 -9.50 8.15
CA ASN A 69 -13.81 -9.54 8.26
C ASN A 69 -14.56 -9.09 6.99
N THR A 70 -13.86 -8.65 5.93
CA THR A 70 -14.50 -8.18 4.70
C THR A 70 -14.13 -9.08 3.53
N SER A 71 -15.07 -9.91 3.11
CA SER A 71 -15.02 -10.66 1.86
C SER A 71 -14.82 -9.69 0.68
N LYS A 72 -13.64 -9.68 0.06
CA LYS A 72 -13.49 -9.26 -1.35
C LYS A 72 -12.50 -10.23 -1.97
N PRO A 73 -12.90 -10.95 -3.03
CA PRO A 73 -12.50 -10.49 -4.36
C PRO A 73 -13.56 -10.79 -5.43
N VAL A 74 -13.89 -9.78 -6.24
CA VAL A 74 -14.23 -9.99 -7.66
C VAL A 74 -13.59 -8.82 -8.39
N GLN A 75 -12.37 -9.01 -8.90
CA GLN A 75 -11.92 -8.19 -10.02
C GLN A 75 -12.83 -8.57 -11.19
N GLN A 76 -13.81 -7.71 -11.45
CA GLN A 76 -14.77 -7.86 -12.53
C GLN A 76 -14.02 -7.73 -13.86
N VAL A 77 -13.59 -8.86 -14.41
CA VAL A 77 -13.17 -8.96 -15.81
C VAL A 77 -14.38 -8.58 -16.67
N ALA A 78 -14.35 -7.38 -17.23
CA ALA A 78 -15.34 -6.95 -18.21
C ALA A 78 -15.24 -7.86 -19.45
N PRO A 79 -16.35 -8.40 -19.99
CA PRO A 79 -16.31 -9.07 -21.27
C PRO A 79 -16.09 -8.02 -22.37
N LEU A 80 -15.06 -8.24 -23.21
CA LEU A 80 -14.95 -7.56 -24.50
C LEU A 80 -16.21 -7.91 -25.30
N HIS A 81 -16.99 -6.90 -25.67
CA HIS A 81 -18.00 -7.00 -26.73
C HIS A 81 -17.35 -6.64 -28.07
#